data_AF-A0A094HMP0-F1
#
_entry.id   AF-A0A094HMP0-F1
#
_cell.length_a   1.000
_cell.length_b   1.000
_cell.length_c   1.000
_cell.angle_alpha   90.00
_cell.angle_beta   90.00
_cell.angle_gamma   90.00
#
_symmetry.space_group_name_H-M   'P 1'
#
loop_
_entity.id
_entity.type
_entity.pdbx_description
1 polymer ?
#
loop_
_entity_poly.entity_id
_entity_poly.type
_entity_poly.pdbx_seq_one_letter_code
_entity_poly.pdbx_strand_id
1 'polypeptide(L)'
;MASNDVSAAIAATETLLASLKAYDGTSSSHLTLLNQTDRVRAELEQPYDVVTRMFENLTVCGALNMLIRIGAMHKLPSDGTSIKAADLATAVNIDVTAIHRAMRVILVQGIATETGPDEYTHNQLSLALLPEAAGSFFLLCMDLSKTMGTLPEYFKTHAPEDLYDLTKSPFAFSVGKEGRSYYDVLNDDVDQRNIWNAALQLAEKNMPVRGMFPFESLKEQVEREPERAFVVDIGGGRGQSLLAIQKDCPGGFGGKLILQDLPIVIESLKPEEIPNIEATVHDLFTPQPVKNAHVYFFRRLLHDFYNPVCVEILKQTVSAMGPDSRLIVCDMLVPSRVTVGVPMQLYWLDLSLMLISGKEKTIEEFHEIFDAVGLELVKVYPSDVGETVMLETRLKRTDVSREVRNDGGPGIGVGGVIKTLSRWSVTGVVEPCRRGHLPTKEIDRRPVRYGCYSRDLPHGDTQQWPFALSTAPSLLPWKNLFGTGVAVAGTTGGSGGLSSLDGQERYCLLIQNIAGLVT
;
A
#
# COMPACT_ATOMS: atom_id res chain seq x y z
N MET A 1 19.76 -25.30 21.63
CA MET A 1 20.42 -24.23 22.42
C MET A 1 20.82 -23.17 21.42
N ALA A 2 20.43 -21.91 21.63
CA ALA A 2 20.94 -20.80 20.85
C ALA A 2 22.48 -20.82 20.92
N SER A 3 23.14 -20.67 19.78
CA SER A 3 24.59 -20.49 19.77
C SER A 3 24.88 -19.16 20.45
N ASN A 4 25.68 -19.15 21.52
CA ASN A 4 26.21 -17.91 22.11
C ASN A 4 27.32 -17.28 21.24
N ASP A 5 27.49 -17.77 20.01
CA ASP A 5 28.46 -17.23 19.06
C ASP A 5 27.96 -15.90 18.48
N VAL A 6 28.59 -14.83 18.92
CA VAL A 6 28.33 -13.45 18.46
C VAL A 6 29.31 -13.00 17.38
N SER A 7 30.15 -13.89 16.86
CA SER A 7 31.23 -13.52 15.91
C SER A 7 30.68 -12.87 14.64
N ALA A 8 29.54 -13.35 14.13
CA ALA A 8 28.88 -12.76 12.97
C ALA A 8 28.31 -11.35 13.25
N ALA A 9 27.73 -11.15 14.45
CA ALA A 9 27.27 -9.84 14.89
C ALA A 9 28.43 -8.84 15.05
N ILE A 10 29.59 -9.30 15.56
CA ILE A 10 30.81 -8.47 15.65
C ILE A 10 31.27 -8.04 14.25
N ALA A 11 31.38 -8.98 13.30
CA ALA A 11 31.79 -8.66 11.93
C ALA A 11 30.82 -7.67 11.23
N ALA A 12 29.51 -7.85 11.44
CA ALA A 12 28.50 -6.90 10.96
C ALA A 12 28.66 -5.52 11.62
N THR A 13 28.99 -5.48 12.92
CA THR A 13 29.19 -4.23 13.68
C THR A 13 30.45 -3.50 13.22
N GLU A 14 31.54 -4.21 12.93
CA GLU A 14 32.77 -3.60 12.38
C GLU A 14 32.51 -2.95 11.02
N THR A 15 31.69 -3.60 10.19
CA THR A 15 31.24 -3.07 8.90
C THR A 15 30.40 -1.81 9.09
N LEU A 16 29.39 -1.86 9.99
CA LEU A 16 28.57 -0.69 10.34
C LEU A 16 29.43 0.47 10.87
N LEU A 17 30.41 0.19 11.73
CA LEU A 17 31.30 1.19 12.30
C LEU A 17 32.17 1.86 11.21
N ALA A 18 32.66 1.08 10.24
CA ALA A 18 33.41 1.62 9.12
C ALA A 18 32.53 2.56 8.27
N SER A 19 31.30 2.15 7.96
CA SER A 19 30.34 2.98 7.23
C SER A 19 29.92 4.24 8.01
N LEU A 20 29.74 4.14 9.33
CA LEU A 20 29.46 5.30 10.19
C LEU A 20 30.59 6.32 10.16
N LYS A 21 31.85 5.87 10.21
CA LYS A 21 33.03 6.74 10.10
C LYS A 21 33.16 7.39 8.73
N ALA A 22 32.66 6.74 7.69
CA ALA A 22 32.67 7.22 6.31
C ALA A 22 31.36 7.94 5.91
N TYR A 23 30.47 8.25 6.86
CA TYR A 23 29.17 8.85 6.56
C TYR A 23 29.34 10.21 5.89
N ASP A 24 28.81 10.34 4.68
CA ASP A 24 28.94 11.51 3.82
C ASP A 24 27.69 12.42 3.84
N GLY A 25 26.66 12.05 4.61
CA GLY A 25 25.40 12.81 4.70
C GLY A 25 24.41 12.56 3.55
N THR A 26 24.72 11.67 2.60
CA THR A 26 23.82 11.36 1.48
C THR A 26 22.68 10.44 1.90
N SER A 27 21.55 10.50 1.19
CA SER A 27 20.42 9.59 1.44
C SER A 27 20.80 8.11 1.23
N SER A 28 21.68 7.84 0.28
CA SER A 28 22.17 6.48 0.00
C SER A 28 23.03 5.93 1.14
N SER A 29 23.97 6.73 1.66
CA SER A 29 24.77 6.30 2.82
C SER A 29 23.91 6.15 4.07
N HIS A 30 22.92 7.02 4.27
CA HIS A 30 21.96 6.90 5.37
C HIS A 30 21.17 5.59 5.31
N LEU A 31 20.62 5.22 4.15
CA LEU A 31 19.92 3.93 3.97
C LEU A 31 20.84 2.73 4.18
N THR A 32 22.09 2.83 3.75
CA THR A 32 23.11 1.80 3.96
C THR A 32 23.34 1.56 5.46
N LEU A 33 23.44 2.62 6.26
CA LEU A 33 23.61 2.53 7.71
C LEU A 33 22.41 1.86 8.41
N LEU A 34 21.19 2.18 7.99
CA LEU A 34 19.98 1.53 8.52
C LEU A 34 19.99 0.02 8.24
N ASN A 35 20.26 -0.37 6.99
CA ASN A 35 20.34 -1.78 6.61
C ASN A 35 21.43 -2.55 7.38
N GLN A 36 22.59 -1.92 7.59
CA GLN A 36 23.67 -2.52 8.38
C GLN A 36 23.31 -2.63 9.87
N THR A 37 22.53 -1.68 10.41
CA THR A 37 22.00 -1.75 11.77
C THR A 37 21.04 -2.93 11.92
N ASP A 38 20.12 -3.11 10.96
CA ASP A 38 19.23 -4.26 10.92
C ASP A 38 19.99 -5.58 10.74
N ARG A 39 21.10 -5.56 10.01
CA ARG A 39 21.97 -6.73 9.86
C ARG A 39 22.60 -7.15 11.19
N VAL A 40 23.12 -6.20 11.98
CA VAL A 40 23.66 -6.50 13.32
C VAL A 40 22.58 -7.12 14.20
N ARG A 41 21.38 -6.55 14.19
CA ARG A 41 20.22 -7.08 14.94
C ARG A 41 19.88 -8.51 14.49
N ALA A 42 19.81 -8.76 13.19
CA ALA A 42 19.47 -10.07 12.64
C ALA A 42 20.46 -11.19 13.02
N GLU A 43 21.72 -10.85 13.29
CA GLU A 43 22.74 -11.80 13.77
C GLU A 43 22.61 -12.10 15.28
N LEU A 44 21.84 -11.31 16.02
CA LEU A 44 21.63 -11.48 17.47
C LEU A 44 20.26 -12.09 17.81
N GLU A 45 19.24 -11.76 17.03
CA GLU A 45 17.86 -12.16 17.31
C GLU A 45 17.67 -13.68 17.30
N GLN A 46 17.01 -14.19 18.34
CA GLN A 46 16.49 -15.54 18.38
C GLN A 46 15.08 -15.59 17.78
N PRO A 47 14.56 -16.77 17.40
CA PRO A 47 13.22 -16.88 16.82
C PRO A 47 12.11 -16.25 17.67
N TYR A 48 12.23 -16.31 19.00
CA TYR A 48 11.27 -15.67 19.89
C TYR A 48 11.35 -14.14 19.84
N ASP A 49 12.55 -13.57 19.79
CA ASP A 49 12.77 -12.12 19.71
C ASP A 49 12.19 -11.54 18.42
N VAL A 50 12.31 -12.28 17.30
CA VAL A 50 11.70 -11.91 16.02
C VAL A 50 10.18 -11.82 16.14
N VAL A 51 9.56 -12.84 16.75
CA VAL A 51 8.10 -12.89 16.91
C VAL A 51 7.63 -11.78 17.84
N THR A 52 8.26 -11.58 19.00
CA THR A 52 7.85 -10.53 19.93
C THR A 52 8.03 -9.15 19.30
N ARG A 53 9.12 -8.91 18.57
CA ARG A 53 9.34 -7.64 17.86
C ARG A 53 8.24 -7.33 16.85
N MET A 54 7.74 -8.33 16.12
CA MET A 54 6.61 -8.13 15.19
C MET A 54 5.37 -7.61 15.93
N PHE A 55 5.04 -8.20 17.08
CA PHE A 55 3.90 -7.78 17.90
C PHE A 55 4.15 -6.46 18.64
N GLU A 56 5.37 -6.19 19.07
CA GLU A 56 5.76 -4.91 19.68
C GLU A 56 5.60 -3.77 18.68
N ASN A 57 6.12 -3.93 17.46
CA ASN A 57 5.96 -2.93 16.40
C ASN A 57 4.47 -2.71 16.05
N LEU A 58 3.69 -3.78 15.95
CA LEU A 58 2.23 -3.68 15.76
C LEU A 58 1.56 -2.90 16.90
N THR A 59 1.99 -3.13 18.13
CA THR A 59 1.45 -2.45 19.32
C THR A 59 1.79 -0.96 19.31
N VAL A 60 3.00 -0.59 18.88
CA VAL A 60 3.40 0.81 18.69
C VAL A 60 2.50 1.49 17.67
N CYS A 61 2.30 0.86 16.51
CA CYS A 61 1.40 1.38 15.48
C CYS A 61 -0.05 1.52 16.00
N GLY A 62 -0.55 0.52 16.73
CA GLY A 62 -1.89 0.57 17.33
C GLY A 62 -2.06 1.71 18.34
N ALA A 63 -1.10 1.88 19.25
CA ALA A 63 -1.11 2.93 20.26
C ALA A 63 -1.04 4.33 19.63
N LEU A 64 -0.14 4.52 18.66
CA LEU A 64 -0.01 5.80 17.97
C LEU A 64 -1.27 6.13 17.16
N ASN A 65 -1.81 5.18 16.40
CA ASN A 65 -3.05 5.35 15.65
C ASN A 65 -4.21 5.74 16.58
N MET A 66 -4.34 5.07 17.73
CA MET A 66 -5.33 5.42 18.75
C MET A 66 -5.14 6.87 19.21
N LEU A 67 -3.94 7.23 19.69
CA LEU A 67 -3.66 8.56 20.26
C LEU A 67 -3.88 9.69 19.25
N ILE A 68 -3.55 9.48 17.96
CA ILE A 68 -3.82 10.44 16.90
C ILE A 68 -5.32 10.57 16.66
N ARG A 69 -6.03 9.44 16.44
CA ARG A 69 -7.46 9.43 16.04
C ARG A 69 -8.40 9.92 17.14
N ILE A 70 -8.08 9.73 18.42
CA ILE A 70 -8.85 10.32 19.54
C ILE A 70 -8.51 11.80 19.78
N GLY A 71 -7.54 12.35 19.04
CA GLY A 71 -7.11 13.73 19.18
C GLY A 71 -6.15 14.00 20.35
N ALA A 72 -5.69 12.96 21.06
CA ALA A 72 -4.80 13.13 22.22
C ALA A 72 -3.46 13.75 21.82
N MET A 73 -2.91 13.36 20.67
CA MET A 73 -1.66 13.95 20.18
C MET A 73 -1.78 15.47 19.97
N HIS A 74 -2.92 15.98 19.49
CA HIS A 74 -3.15 17.42 19.30
C HIS A 74 -3.32 18.20 20.62
N LYS A 75 -3.55 17.50 21.72
CA LYS A 75 -3.69 18.09 23.06
C LYS A 75 -2.38 18.08 23.85
N LEU A 76 -1.35 17.38 23.35
CA LEU A 76 -0.03 17.46 23.96
C LEU A 76 0.56 18.86 23.75
N PRO A 77 1.09 19.50 24.79
CA PRO A 77 1.76 20.79 24.65
C PRO A 77 3.09 20.64 23.89
N SER A 78 3.49 21.70 23.20
CA SER A 78 4.77 21.80 22.49
C SER A 78 5.56 23.06 22.86
N ASP A 79 5.07 23.84 23.81
CA ASP A 79 5.60 25.14 24.25
C ASP A 79 6.54 25.02 25.47
N GLY A 80 6.97 23.80 25.79
CA GLY A 80 7.79 23.49 26.96
C GLY A 80 6.98 23.23 28.24
N THR A 81 5.65 23.36 28.19
CA THR A 81 4.77 22.88 29.28
C THR A 81 4.47 21.38 29.10
N SER A 82 3.72 20.81 30.05
CA SER A 82 3.28 19.42 30.04
C SER A 82 1.84 19.27 30.53
N ILE A 83 1.21 18.14 30.20
CA ILE A 83 -0.18 17.83 30.56
C ILE A 83 -0.26 16.51 31.34
N LYS A 84 -1.03 16.48 32.44
CA LYS A 84 -1.30 15.23 33.17
C LYS A 84 -2.20 14.31 32.36
N ALA A 85 -1.97 13.00 32.47
CA ALA A 85 -2.75 11.99 31.78
C ALA A 85 -4.25 12.09 32.08
N ALA A 86 -4.63 12.43 33.32
CA ALA A 86 -6.03 12.62 33.70
C ALA A 86 -6.70 13.81 32.99
N ASP A 87 -5.96 14.91 32.83
CA ASP A 87 -6.44 16.10 32.11
C ASP A 87 -6.50 15.83 30.60
N LEU A 88 -5.50 15.14 30.06
CA LEU A 88 -5.48 14.70 28.67
C LEU A 88 -6.66 13.76 28.37
N ALA A 89 -6.90 12.77 29.23
CA ALA A 89 -8.01 11.83 29.15
C ALA A 89 -9.37 12.55 29.20
N THR A 90 -9.52 13.53 30.09
CA THR A 90 -10.71 14.40 30.16
C THR A 90 -10.89 15.20 28.88
N ALA A 91 -9.81 15.77 28.33
CA ALA A 91 -9.85 16.62 27.13
C ALA A 91 -10.27 15.86 25.86
N VAL A 92 -10.06 14.55 25.81
CA VAL A 92 -10.46 13.69 24.67
C VAL A 92 -11.60 12.72 24.98
N ASN A 93 -12.18 12.81 26.19
CA ASN A 93 -13.27 11.95 26.64
C ASN A 93 -12.95 10.44 26.53
N ILE A 94 -11.78 10.03 27.04
CA ILE A 94 -11.32 8.63 27.08
C ILE A 94 -10.94 8.27 28.51
N ASP A 95 -11.06 6.98 28.86
CA ASP A 95 -10.60 6.49 30.16
C ASP A 95 -9.08 6.68 30.32
N VAL A 96 -8.67 7.22 31.48
CA VAL A 96 -7.27 7.54 31.76
C VAL A 96 -6.35 6.32 31.69
N THR A 97 -6.85 5.12 32.00
CA THR A 97 -6.03 3.90 31.90
C THR A 97 -5.68 3.55 30.46
N ALA A 98 -6.54 3.88 29.50
CA ALA A 98 -6.26 3.69 28.08
C ALA A 98 -5.17 4.67 27.61
N ILE A 99 -5.22 5.94 28.06
CA ILE A 99 -4.17 6.93 27.81
C ILE A 99 -2.83 6.46 28.39
N HIS A 100 -2.78 6.05 29.66
CA HIS A 100 -1.55 5.55 30.29
C HIS A 100 -0.91 4.42 29.47
N ARG A 101 -1.73 3.45 29.03
CA ARG A 101 -1.23 2.28 28.31
C ARG A 101 -0.69 2.65 26.93
N ALA A 102 -1.41 3.48 26.18
CA ALA A 102 -0.96 3.93 24.85
C ALA A 102 0.28 4.83 24.94
N MET A 103 0.31 5.76 25.91
CA MET A 103 1.46 6.64 26.13
C MET A 103 2.71 5.85 26.50
N ARG A 104 2.64 4.88 27.41
CA ARG A 104 3.79 4.03 27.77
C ARG A 104 4.44 3.38 26.55
N VAL A 105 3.63 2.89 25.60
CA VAL A 105 4.13 2.25 24.38
C VAL A 105 4.92 3.25 23.52
N ILE A 106 4.37 4.44 23.27
CA ILE A 106 5.05 5.43 22.40
C ILE A 106 6.23 6.11 23.11
N LEU A 107 6.21 6.19 24.45
CA LEU A 107 7.30 6.70 25.28
C LEU A 107 8.53 5.77 25.24
N VAL A 108 8.33 4.45 25.30
CA VAL A 108 9.42 3.46 25.15
C VAL A 108 10.11 3.60 23.78
N GLN A 109 9.37 4.00 22.74
CA GLN A 109 9.92 4.27 21.41
C GLN A 109 10.49 5.69 21.26
N GLY A 110 10.47 6.51 22.32
CA GLY A 110 10.97 7.88 22.29
C GLY A 110 10.12 8.85 21.46
N ILE A 111 8.88 8.48 21.10
CA ILE A 111 8.01 9.32 20.25
C ILE A 111 7.47 10.53 21.02
N ALA A 112 7.31 10.46 22.34
CA ALA A 112 6.93 11.60 23.18
C ALA A 112 7.85 11.68 24.41
N THR A 113 7.62 12.67 25.27
CA THR A 113 8.39 12.83 26.51
C THR A 113 7.48 12.79 27.73
N GLU A 114 7.86 12.00 28.73
CA GLU A 114 7.27 12.02 30.07
C GLU A 114 8.13 12.91 30.97
N THR A 115 7.55 14.02 31.44
CA THR A 115 8.24 15.05 32.25
C THR A 115 8.12 14.80 33.76
N GLY A 116 7.16 13.95 34.14
CA GLY A 116 6.89 13.49 35.50
C GLY A 116 5.89 12.34 35.44
N PRO A 117 5.59 11.66 36.57
CA PRO A 117 4.67 10.52 36.57
C PRO A 117 3.32 10.87 35.91
N ASP A 118 3.02 10.15 34.83
CA ASP A 118 1.81 10.31 34.02
C ASP A 118 1.62 11.76 33.51
N GLU A 119 2.71 12.41 33.09
CA GLU A 119 2.72 13.80 32.62
C GLU A 119 3.54 13.98 31.34
N TYR A 120 2.90 14.44 30.28
CA TYR A 120 3.41 14.28 28.91
C TYR A 120 3.58 15.60 28.17
N THR A 121 4.54 15.63 27.25
CA THR A 121 4.76 16.75 26.32
C THR A 121 5.26 16.22 24.98
N HIS A 122 5.12 17.03 23.93
CA HIS A 122 5.67 16.72 22.62
C HIS A 122 7.21 16.70 22.63
N ASN A 123 7.75 15.94 21.68
CA ASN A 123 9.14 16.07 21.24
C ASN A 123 9.17 16.12 19.70
N GLN A 124 10.36 16.16 19.11
CA GLN A 124 10.49 16.28 17.65
C GLN A 124 9.86 15.11 16.88
N LEU A 125 9.88 13.88 17.42
CA LEU A 125 9.29 12.72 16.77
C LEU A 125 7.77 12.74 16.82
N SER A 126 7.16 13.07 17.95
CA SER A 126 5.69 13.16 18.03
C SER A 126 5.13 14.30 17.19
N LEU A 127 5.85 15.43 17.10
CA LEU A 127 5.48 16.52 16.19
C LEU A 127 5.57 16.09 14.73
N ALA A 128 6.61 15.34 14.36
CA ALA A 128 6.76 14.81 13.01
C ALA A 128 5.68 13.79 12.64
N LEU A 129 5.07 13.12 13.62
CA LEU A 129 4.02 12.11 13.45
C LEU A 129 2.59 12.68 13.59
N LEU A 130 2.42 14.00 13.74
CA LEU A 130 1.11 14.64 13.63
C LEU A 130 0.57 14.56 12.18
N PRO A 131 -0.77 14.50 11.99
CA PRO A 131 -1.37 14.42 10.65
C PRO A 131 -0.89 15.48 9.66
N GLU A 132 -0.67 16.71 10.13
CA GLU A 132 -0.20 17.86 9.34
C GLU A 132 1.26 17.70 8.87
N ALA A 133 1.99 16.74 9.43
CA ALA A 133 3.35 16.38 9.07
C ALA A 133 3.37 14.97 8.43
N ALA A 134 4.20 14.05 8.94
CA ALA A 134 4.29 12.68 8.42
C ALA A 134 3.19 11.74 8.93
N GLY A 135 2.36 12.19 9.87
CA GLY A 135 1.26 11.40 10.43
C GLY A 135 0.20 11.04 9.41
N SER A 136 -0.05 11.86 8.39
CA SER A 136 -1.01 11.54 7.31
C SER A 136 -0.62 10.26 6.57
N PHE A 137 0.66 10.10 6.24
CA PHE A 137 1.18 8.89 5.61
C PHE A 137 1.07 7.67 6.54
N PHE A 138 1.39 7.84 7.83
CA PHE A 138 1.21 6.79 8.82
C PHE A 138 -0.27 6.34 8.92
N LEU A 139 -1.21 7.27 8.99
CA LEU A 139 -2.65 6.97 9.06
C LEU A 139 -3.14 6.24 7.80
N LEU A 140 -2.72 6.68 6.61
CA LEU A 140 -3.02 5.96 5.36
C LEU A 140 -2.57 4.50 5.43
N CYS A 141 -1.33 4.26 5.87
CA CYS A 141 -0.80 2.90 6.01
C CYS A 141 -1.60 2.08 7.04
N MET A 142 -2.00 2.71 8.14
CA MET A 142 -2.84 2.07 9.16
C MET A 142 -4.22 1.69 8.64
N ASP A 143 -4.83 2.51 7.79
CA ASP A 143 -6.16 2.22 7.24
C ASP A 143 -6.14 1.06 6.25
N LEU A 144 -5.11 0.98 5.41
CA LEU A 144 -4.89 -0.18 4.55
C LEU A 144 -4.63 -1.45 5.38
N SER A 145 -3.79 -1.33 6.42
CA SER A 145 -3.38 -2.47 7.25
C SER A 145 -4.55 -3.16 7.98
N LYS A 146 -5.67 -2.48 8.21
CA LYS A 146 -6.90 -3.09 8.77
C LYS A 146 -7.39 -4.28 7.95
N THR A 147 -7.15 -4.27 6.64
CA THR A 147 -7.54 -5.32 5.69
C THR A 147 -6.64 -6.56 5.79
N MET A 148 -5.41 -6.44 6.31
CA MET A 148 -4.48 -7.57 6.32
C MET A 148 -5.00 -8.76 7.13
N GLY A 149 -5.75 -8.52 8.20
CA GLY A 149 -6.36 -9.57 9.02
C GLY A 149 -7.46 -10.37 8.30
N THR A 150 -8.06 -9.83 7.24
CA THR A 150 -9.15 -10.49 6.50
C THR A 150 -8.66 -11.23 5.25
N LEU A 151 -7.39 -11.07 4.86
CA LEU A 151 -6.81 -11.74 3.68
C LEU A 151 -7.00 -13.26 3.67
N PRO A 152 -6.82 -14.00 4.78
CA PRO A 152 -7.04 -15.44 4.76
C PRO A 152 -8.48 -15.84 4.39
N GLU A 153 -9.47 -15.03 4.76
CA GLU A 153 -10.87 -15.31 4.42
C GLU A 153 -11.19 -14.89 2.98
N TYR A 154 -10.66 -13.75 2.54
CA TYR A 154 -10.77 -13.31 1.15
C TYR A 154 -10.29 -14.38 0.18
N PHE A 155 -9.07 -14.89 0.38
CA PHE A 155 -8.47 -15.90 -0.52
C PHE A 155 -9.11 -17.28 -0.45
N LYS A 156 -9.94 -17.57 0.57
CA LYS A 156 -10.75 -18.80 0.62
C LYS A 156 -12.06 -18.68 -0.14
N THR A 157 -12.58 -17.46 -0.29
CA THR A 157 -13.94 -17.19 -0.75
C THR A 157 -14.00 -16.61 -2.16
N HIS A 158 -12.89 -16.04 -2.66
CA HIS A 158 -12.81 -15.38 -3.96
C HIS A 158 -12.02 -16.22 -4.97
N ALA A 159 -12.32 -16.02 -6.25
CA ALA A 159 -11.54 -16.58 -7.34
C ALA A 159 -10.24 -15.77 -7.55
N PRO A 160 -9.16 -16.37 -8.08
CA PRO A 160 -7.93 -15.64 -8.37
C PRO A 160 -8.12 -14.39 -9.24
N GLU A 161 -9.05 -14.45 -10.20
CA GLU A 161 -9.34 -13.36 -11.14
C GLU A 161 -10.08 -12.18 -10.49
N ASP A 162 -10.68 -12.38 -9.31
CA ASP A 162 -11.36 -11.30 -8.59
C ASP A 162 -10.37 -10.20 -8.14
N LEU A 163 -9.07 -10.51 -8.03
CA LEU A 163 -8.02 -9.51 -7.82
C LEU A 163 -7.89 -8.50 -8.96
N TYR A 164 -8.38 -8.82 -10.16
CA TYR A 164 -8.33 -7.92 -11.31
C TYR A 164 -9.55 -6.99 -11.35
N ASP A 165 -10.61 -7.34 -10.62
CA ASP A 165 -11.83 -6.55 -10.50
C ASP A 165 -11.67 -5.50 -9.40
N LEU A 166 -11.63 -4.23 -9.80
CA LEU A 166 -11.50 -3.10 -8.88
C LEU A 166 -12.62 -3.05 -7.85
N THR A 167 -13.79 -3.62 -8.16
CA THR A 167 -14.97 -3.63 -7.28
C THR A 167 -14.98 -4.78 -6.28
N LYS A 168 -14.02 -5.71 -6.38
CA LYS A 168 -13.87 -6.87 -5.49
C LYS A 168 -12.55 -6.87 -4.73
N SER A 169 -11.90 -5.72 -4.62
CA SER A 169 -10.62 -5.61 -3.89
C SER A 169 -10.71 -6.19 -2.47
N PRO A 170 -9.63 -6.77 -1.92
CA PRO A 170 -9.60 -7.22 -0.54
C PRO A 170 -10.04 -6.15 0.47
N PHE A 171 -9.74 -4.88 0.19
CA PHE A 171 -10.20 -3.75 0.98
C PHE A 171 -11.72 -3.60 0.96
N ALA A 172 -12.35 -3.61 -0.23
CA ALA A 172 -13.81 -3.51 -0.34
C ALA A 172 -14.51 -4.68 0.38
N PHE A 173 -13.95 -5.89 0.27
CA PHE A 173 -14.39 -7.06 1.03
C PHE A 173 -14.30 -6.86 2.55
N SER A 174 -13.16 -6.39 3.07
CA SER A 174 -12.94 -6.27 4.52
C SER A 174 -13.91 -5.32 5.21
N VAL A 175 -14.43 -4.33 4.49
CA VAL A 175 -15.41 -3.36 4.98
C VAL A 175 -16.84 -3.65 4.53
N GLY A 176 -17.09 -4.78 3.88
CA GLY A 176 -18.41 -5.21 3.42
C GLY A 176 -19.03 -4.33 2.34
N LYS A 177 -18.20 -3.76 1.46
CA LYS A 177 -18.60 -2.82 0.38
C LYS A 177 -18.15 -3.28 -1.01
N GLU A 178 -18.03 -4.59 -1.24
CA GLU A 178 -17.84 -5.13 -2.60
C GLU A 178 -18.93 -4.64 -3.56
N GLY A 179 -18.57 -4.54 -4.84
CA GLY A 179 -19.34 -3.82 -5.87
C GLY A 179 -18.96 -2.34 -5.98
N ARG A 180 -18.00 -1.87 -5.19
CA ARG A 180 -17.44 -0.51 -5.22
C ARG A 180 -15.92 -0.56 -5.23
N SER A 181 -15.28 0.37 -5.92
CA SER A 181 -13.81 0.46 -5.90
C SER A 181 -13.29 0.94 -4.55
N TYR A 182 -11.99 0.72 -4.28
CA TYR A 182 -11.30 1.32 -3.14
C TYR A 182 -11.54 2.84 -3.07
N TYR A 183 -11.43 3.52 -4.21
CA TYR A 183 -11.61 4.96 -4.33
C TYR A 183 -13.04 5.41 -4.05
N ASP A 184 -14.05 4.65 -4.50
CA ASP A 184 -15.45 4.93 -4.19
C ASP A 184 -15.69 4.84 -2.68
N VAL A 185 -15.15 3.81 -2.01
CA VAL A 185 -15.30 3.64 -0.57
C VAL A 185 -14.56 4.74 0.19
N LEU A 186 -13.37 5.14 -0.26
CA LEU A 186 -12.60 6.24 0.31
C LEU A 186 -13.38 7.56 0.28
N ASN A 187 -14.16 7.80 -0.79
CA ASN A 187 -14.95 9.02 -0.94
C ASN A 187 -16.16 9.12 0.01
N ASP A 188 -16.50 8.05 0.74
CA ASP A 188 -17.57 8.12 1.76
C ASP A 188 -17.19 8.99 2.97
N ASP A 189 -15.89 9.21 3.19
CA ASP A 189 -15.35 9.98 4.32
C ASP A 189 -14.38 11.05 3.81
N VAL A 190 -14.84 12.31 3.88
CA VAL A 190 -14.08 13.48 3.40
C VAL A 190 -12.78 13.66 4.19
N ASP A 191 -12.78 13.39 5.49
CA ASP A 191 -11.59 13.55 6.32
C ASP A 191 -10.56 12.48 5.96
N GLN A 192 -11.01 11.24 5.75
CA GLN A 192 -10.16 10.15 5.28
C GLN A 192 -9.58 10.43 3.90
N ARG A 193 -10.38 10.99 2.98
CA ARG A 193 -9.92 11.43 1.66
C ARG A 193 -8.88 12.55 1.76
N ASN A 194 -9.06 13.49 2.68
CA ASN A 194 -8.09 14.56 2.91
C ASN A 194 -6.75 14.03 3.47
N ILE A 195 -6.80 13.10 4.42
CA ILE A 195 -5.60 12.41 4.95
C ILE A 195 -4.88 11.67 3.82
N TRP A 196 -5.62 10.95 2.97
CA TRP A 196 -5.06 10.24 1.81
C TRP A 196 -4.37 11.21 0.85
N ASN A 197 -5.00 12.33 0.51
CA ASN A 197 -4.41 13.36 -0.36
C ASN A 197 -3.13 13.97 0.23
N ALA A 198 -3.11 14.25 1.53
CA ALA A 198 -1.93 14.78 2.23
C ALA A 198 -0.78 13.75 2.26
N ALA A 199 -1.11 12.48 2.51
CA ALA A 199 -0.15 11.38 2.51
C ALA A 199 0.54 11.21 1.15
N LEU A 200 -0.21 11.28 0.04
CA LEU A 200 0.38 11.18 -1.30
C LEU A 200 1.30 12.37 -1.60
N GLN A 201 0.92 13.60 -1.25
CA GLN A 201 1.78 14.77 -1.42
C GLN A 201 3.08 14.67 -0.61
N LEU A 202 3.05 14.01 0.55
CA LEU A 202 4.28 13.76 1.31
C LEU A 202 5.15 12.71 0.64
N ALA A 203 4.55 11.61 0.16
CA ALA A 203 5.28 10.55 -0.54
C ALA A 203 6.02 11.08 -1.78
N GLU A 204 5.41 12.04 -2.48
CA GLU A 204 5.98 12.76 -3.62
C GLU A 204 7.30 13.46 -3.32
N LYS A 205 7.38 14.14 -2.17
CA LYS A 205 8.61 14.81 -1.73
C LYS A 205 9.76 13.82 -1.52
N ASN A 206 9.44 12.58 -1.15
CA ASN A 206 10.41 11.53 -0.86
C ASN A 206 10.76 10.65 -2.08
N MET A 207 10.03 10.77 -3.19
CA MET A 207 10.23 10.01 -4.43
C MET A 207 10.28 10.95 -5.65
N PRO A 208 11.35 11.75 -5.81
CA PRO A 208 11.40 12.81 -6.81
C PRO A 208 11.39 12.27 -8.25
N VAL A 209 10.79 13.06 -9.16
CA VAL A 209 10.69 12.77 -10.61
C VAL A 209 11.94 13.22 -11.39
N ARG A 210 12.70 14.15 -10.82
CA ARG A 210 13.85 14.79 -11.47
C ARG A 210 15.08 13.88 -11.41
N GLY A 211 15.95 13.96 -12.43
CA GLY A 211 17.19 13.18 -12.50
C GLY A 211 17.07 11.81 -13.20
N MET A 212 15.86 11.36 -13.53
CA MET A 212 15.64 10.12 -14.29
C MET A 212 15.55 10.40 -15.81
N PHE A 213 14.35 10.52 -16.37
CA PHE A 213 14.18 10.83 -17.79
C PHE A 213 14.58 12.30 -18.07
N PRO A 214 15.44 12.56 -19.06
CA PRO A 214 15.94 13.91 -19.34
C PRO A 214 14.91 14.71 -20.15
N PHE A 215 13.87 15.23 -19.51
CA PHE A 215 12.82 16.03 -20.17
C PHE A 215 13.39 17.22 -20.96
N GLU A 216 14.47 17.84 -20.46
CA GLU A 216 15.19 18.93 -21.13
C GLU A 216 15.75 18.56 -22.51
N SER A 217 16.02 17.28 -22.76
CA SER A 217 16.50 16.79 -24.07
C SER A 217 15.47 16.97 -25.19
N LEU A 218 14.21 17.25 -24.84
CA LEU A 218 13.13 17.49 -25.79
C LEU A 218 12.99 18.97 -26.19
N LYS A 219 13.77 19.88 -25.60
CA LYS A 219 13.65 21.33 -25.82
C LYS A 219 13.52 21.72 -27.29
N GLU A 220 14.47 21.30 -28.13
CA GLU A 220 14.45 21.67 -29.55
C GLU A 220 13.23 21.13 -30.31
N GLN A 221 12.65 20.01 -29.88
CA GLN A 221 11.45 19.43 -30.50
C GLN A 221 10.22 20.24 -30.11
N VAL A 222 10.10 20.56 -28.82
CA VAL A 222 8.99 21.33 -28.26
C VAL A 222 8.96 22.76 -28.81
N GLU A 223 10.11 23.44 -28.88
CA GLU A 223 10.21 24.81 -29.41
C GLU A 223 9.84 24.91 -30.91
N ARG A 224 10.00 23.81 -31.68
CA ARG A 224 9.61 23.76 -33.09
C ARG A 224 8.10 23.55 -33.28
N GLU A 225 7.42 22.98 -32.28
CA GLU A 225 6.00 22.61 -32.34
C GLU A 225 5.23 23.14 -31.11
N PRO A 226 5.18 24.46 -30.86
CA PRO A 226 4.64 25.02 -29.61
C PRO A 226 3.14 24.70 -29.35
N GLU A 227 2.37 24.42 -30.41
CA GLU A 227 0.97 24.01 -30.31
C GLU A 227 0.78 22.55 -29.85
N ARG A 228 1.84 21.73 -30.00
CA ARG A 228 1.87 20.32 -29.59
C ARG A 228 2.08 20.26 -28.08
N ALA A 229 1.25 19.48 -27.39
CA ALA A 229 1.40 19.30 -25.95
C ALA A 229 2.78 18.69 -25.64
N PHE A 230 3.50 19.30 -24.69
CA PHE A 230 4.80 18.81 -24.26
C PHE A 230 4.64 17.58 -23.37
N VAL A 231 3.96 17.72 -22.23
CA VAL A 231 3.71 16.61 -21.30
C VAL A 231 2.23 16.56 -20.96
N VAL A 232 1.63 15.38 -21.12
CA VAL A 232 0.30 15.03 -20.62
C VAL A 232 0.49 14.09 -19.44
N ASP A 233 0.27 14.59 -18.23
CA ASP A 233 0.36 13.85 -16.97
C ASP A 233 -1.00 13.23 -16.62
N ILE A 234 -1.11 11.92 -16.81
CA ILE A 234 -2.38 11.17 -16.76
C ILE A 234 -2.49 10.52 -15.38
N GLY A 235 -3.58 10.80 -14.66
CA GLY A 235 -3.68 10.46 -13.24
C GLY A 235 -2.69 11.24 -12.38
N GLY A 236 -2.37 12.48 -12.77
CA GLY A 236 -1.28 13.26 -12.17
C GLY A 236 -1.58 13.81 -10.76
N GLY A 237 -2.77 13.57 -10.22
CA GLY A 237 -3.19 14.03 -8.91
C GLY A 237 -3.23 15.55 -8.83
N ARG A 238 -2.39 16.13 -7.96
CA ARG A 238 -2.29 17.59 -7.78
C ARG A 238 -1.24 18.25 -8.68
N GLY A 239 -0.75 17.56 -9.70
CA GLY A 239 0.18 18.12 -10.70
C GLY A 239 1.62 18.27 -10.22
N GLN A 240 1.98 17.69 -9.08
CA GLN A 240 3.31 17.79 -8.50
C GLN A 240 4.44 17.30 -9.43
N SER A 241 4.16 16.34 -10.31
CA SER A 241 5.11 15.85 -11.30
C SER A 241 5.43 16.93 -12.35
N LEU A 242 4.39 17.56 -12.90
CA LEU A 242 4.54 18.68 -13.84
C LEU A 242 5.23 19.89 -13.19
N LEU A 243 4.89 20.22 -11.95
CA LEU A 243 5.56 21.28 -11.19
C LEU A 243 7.06 21.00 -11.00
N ALA A 244 7.44 19.74 -10.81
CA ALA A 244 8.84 19.32 -10.73
C ALA A 244 9.52 19.41 -12.10
N ILE A 245 8.87 18.93 -13.16
CA ILE A 245 9.36 18.99 -14.54
C ILE A 245 9.58 20.45 -14.98
N GLN A 246 8.71 21.39 -14.61
CA GLN A 246 8.87 22.82 -14.89
C GLN A 246 10.18 23.42 -14.33
N LYS A 247 10.77 22.82 -13.28
CA LYS A 247 12.04 23.29 -12.73
C LYS A 247 13.22 22.97 -13.64
N ASP A 248 13.16 21.86 -14.37
CA ASP A 248 14.15 21.45 -15.36
C ASP A 248 13.80 21.97 -16.76
N CYS A 249 12.51 22.24 -17.00
CA CYS A 249 11.96 22.73 -18.26
C CYS A 249 11.15 24.02 -18.04
N PRO A 250 11.79 25.18 -17.78
CA PRO A 250 11.09 26.43 -17.47
C PRO A 250 10.06 26.82 -18.54
N GLY A 251 8.82 27.03 -18.11
CA GLY A 251 7.70 27.38 -18.99
C GLY A 251 7.35 26.30 -20.03
N GLY A 252 7.74 25.05 -19.81
CA GLY A 252 7.49 23.95 -20.74
C GLY A 252 8.14 24.15 -22.12
N PHE A 253 9.17 25.01 -22.20
CA PHE A 253 9.76 25.49 -23.46
C PHE A 253 8.73 26.11 -24.44
N GLY A 254 7.61 26.64 -23.91
CA GLY A 254 6.50 27.18 -24.69
C GLY A 254 5.44 26.16 -25.11
N GLY A 255 5.67 24.86 -24.88
CA GLY A 255 4.68 23.80 -25.10
C GLY A 255 3.74 23.63 -23.92
N LYS A 256 2.53 23.10 -24.18
CA LYS A 256 1.50 22.91 -23.15
C LYS A 256 1.85 21.77 -22.19
N LEU A 257 1.71 22.03 -20.90
CA LEU A 257 1.72 21.02 -19.85
C LEU A 257 0.27 20.76 -19.44
N ILE A 258 -0.19 19.53 -19.57
CA ILE A 258 -1.59 19.15 -19.36
C ILE A 258 -1.67 18.14 -18.21
N LEU A 259 -2.40 18.49 -17.17
CA LEU A 259 -2.76 17.60 -16.07
C LEU A 259 -4.13 16.97 -16.35
N GLN A 260 -4.21 15.66 -16.20
CA GLN A 260 -5.43 14.88 -16.36
C GLN A 260 -5.72 14.05 -15.12
N ASP A 261 -6.95 14.15 -14.61
CA ASP A 261 -7.45 13.36 -13.48
C ASP A 261 -8.99 13.32 -13.46
N LEU A 262 -9.57 12.60 -12.50
CA LEU A 262 -11.01 12.50 -12.29
C LEU A 262 -11.62 13.86 -11.86
N PRO A 263 -12.94 14.05 -12.06
CA PRO A 263 -13.64 15.30 -11.71
C PRO A 263 -13.38 15.75 -10.28
N ILE A 264 -13.49 14.83 -9.31
CA ILE A 264 -13.30 15.12 -7.88
C ILE A 264 -11.90 15.67 -7.55
N VAL A 265 -10.89 15.34 -8.35
CA VAL A 265 -9.52 15.85 -8.17
C VAL A 265 -9.41 17.21 -8.83
N ILE A 266 -9.73 17.30 -10.13
CA ILE A 266 -9.55 18.52 -10.93
C ILE A 266 -10.39 19.69 -10.39
N GLU A 267 -11.64 19.43 -9.99
CA GLU A 267 -12.55 20.45 -9.45
C GLU A 267 -12.10 20.98 -8.07
N SER A 268 -11.24 20.24 -7.37
CA SER A 268 -10.67 20.66 -6.07
C SER A 268 -9.41 21.50 -6.19
N LEU A 269 -8.83 21.63 -7.38
CA LEU A 269 -7.59 22.38 -7.62
C LEU A 269 -7.87 23.87 -7.79
N LYS A 270 -7.04 24.68 -7.15
CA LYS A 270 -7.01 26.12 -7.40
C LYS A 270 -5.94 26.46 -8.44
N PRO A 271 -6.19 27.39 -9.39
CA PRO A 271 -5.24 27.72 -10.45
C PRO A 271 -3.83 28.11 -9.95
N GLU A 272 -3.74 28.75 -8.79
CA GLU A 272 -2.47 29.13 -8.15
C GLU A 272 -1.62 27.94 -7.67
N GLU A 273 -2.21 26.75 -7.51
CA GLU A 273 -1.51 25.53 -7.11
C GLU A 273 -0.74 24.89 -8.27
N ILE A 274 -1.17 25.15 -9.50
CA ILE A 274 -0.63 24.54 -10.73
C ILE A 274 -0.29 25.61 -11.80
N PRO A 275 0.58 26.58 -11.51
CA PRO A 275 0.87 27.68 -12.42
C PRO A 275 1.47 27.20 -13.75
N ASN A 276 0.89 27.66 -14.86
CA ASN A 276 1.27 27.31 -16.24
C ASN A 276 1.01 25.84 -16.61
N ILE A 277 0.04 25.20 -15.94
CA ILE A 277 -0.46 23.86 -16.27
C ILE A 277 -1.95 23.95 -16.61
N GLU A 278 -2.36 23.32 -17.70
CA GLU A 278 -3.77 23.16 -18.06
C GLU A 278 -4.33 21.92 -17.39
N ALA A 279 -5.33 22.06 -16.51
CA ALA A 279 -6.00 20.94 -15.87
C ALA A 279 -7.26 20.54 -16.64
N THR A 280 -7.41 19.24 -16.93
CA THR A 280 -8.54 18.70 -17.68
C THR A 280 -9.07 17.42 -17.05
N VAL A 281 -10.40 17.26 -17.03
CA VAL A 281 -11.03 16.02 -16.57
C VAL A 281 -10.80 14.93 -17.60
N HIS A 282 -10.31 13.78 -17.17
CA HIS A 282 -10.15 12.60 -18.02
C HIS A 282 -10.25 11.31 -17.22
N ASP A 283 -11.00 10.36 -17.76
CA ASP A 283 -11.02 8.97 -17.30
C ASP A 283 -10.09 8.14 -18.18
N LEU A 284 -9.09 7.53 -17.56
CA LEU A 284 -8.05 6.72 -18.21
C LEU A 284 -8.57 5.48 -18.95
N PHE A 285 -9.81 5.04 -18.67
CA PHE A 285 -10.47 3.96 -19.41
C PHE A 285 -11.13 4.44 -20.71
N THR A 286 -11.16 5.75 -20.95
CA THR A 286 -11.74 6.36 -22.17
C THR A 286 -10.64 6.80 -23.15
N PRO A 287 -10.93 6.92 -24.46
CA PRO A 287 -9.92 7.32 -25.43
C PRO A 287 -9.21 8.63 -25.06
N GLN A 288 -7.88 8.63 -25.07
CA GLN A 288 -7.07 9.80 -24.70
C GLN A 288 -7.38 11.00 -25.62
N PRO A 289 -7.88 12.13 -25.08
CA PRO A 289 -8.32 13.27 -25.89
C PRO A 289 -7.18 14.10 -26.47
N VAL A 290 -6.03 14.21 -25.78
CA VAL A 290 -4.88 14.95 -26.29
C VAL A 290 -4.16 14.07 -27.30
N LYS A 291 -4.14 14.49 -28.56
CA LYS A 291 -3.51 13.73 -29.65
C LYS A 291 -2.08 14.21 -29.89
N ASN A 292 -1.22 13.25 -30.25
CA ASN A 292 0.15 13.49 -30.66
C ASN A 292 0.96 14.34 -29.66
N ALA A 293 0.84 14.14 -28.34
CA ALA A 293 1.74 14.82 -27.40
C ALA A 293 3.19 14.34 -27.55
N HIS A 294 4.18 15.16 -27.18
CA HIS A 294 5.59 14.72 -27.14
C HIS A 294 5.77 13.62 -26.09
N VAL A 295 5.18 13.80 -24.91
CA VAL A 295 5.22 12.85 -23.79
C VAL A 295 3.83 12.63 -23.21
N TYR A 296 3.43 11.37 -23.12
CA TYR A 296 2.40 10.91 -22.18
C TYR A 296 3.11 10.36 -20.95
N PHE A 297 2.72 10.81 -19.77
CA PHE A 297 3.39 10.47 -18.52
C PHE A 297 2.42 9.76 -17.58
N PHE A 298 2.82 8.58 -17.12
CA PHE A 298 2.11 7.77 -16.15
C PHE A 298 3.04 7.61 -14.96
N ARG A 299 2.62 8.01 -13.76
CA ARG A 299 3.45 7.87 -12.57
C ARG A 299 2.65 7.35 -11.39
N ARG A 300 3.09 6.24 -10.80
CA ARG A 300 2.37 5.57 -9.70
C ARG A 300 0.92 5.36 -10.08
N LEU A 301 0.75 4.81 -11.27
CA LEU A 301 -0.56 4.62 -11.89
C LEU A 301 -0.74 3.18 -12.34
N LEU A 302 0.18 2.63 -13.15
CA LEU A 302 0.02 1.24 -13.59
C LEU A 302 0.18 0.25 -12.44
N HIS A 303 0.84 0.63 -11.34
CA HIS A 303 0.91 -0.20 -10.15
C HIS A 303 -0.41 -0.37 -9.38
N ASP A 304 -1.44 0.44 -9.66
CA ASP A 304 -2.78 0.29 -9.08
C ASP A 304 -3.60 -0.82 -9.75
N PHE A 305 -3.06 -1.43 -10.81
CA PHE A 305 -3.79 -2.35 -11.66
C PHE A 305 -2.99 -3.61 -11.98
N TYR A 306 -3.68 -4.73 -12.18
CA TYR A 306 -3.08 -5.93 -12.76
C TYR A 306 -2.86 -5.80 -14.28
N ASN A 307 -1.99 -6.64 -14.84
CA ASN A 307 -1.51 -6.55 -16.22
C ASN A 307 -2.65 -6.46 -17.27
N PRO A 308 -3.74 -7.25 -17.21
CA PRO A 308 -4.82 -7.15 -18.19
C PRO A 308 -5.47 -5.75 -18.21
N VAL A 309 -5.69 -5.17 -17.04
CA VAL A 309 -6.26 -3.83 -16.88
C VAL A 309 -5.28 -2.76 -17.36
N CYS A 310 -3.97 -2.91 -17.06
CA CYS A 310 -2.93 -2.03 -17.60
C CYS A 310 -2.96 -1.98 -19.14
N VAL A 311 -3.15 -3.13 -19.80
CA VAL A 311 -3.26 -3.22 -21.26
C VAL A 311 -4.50 -2.47 -21.78
N GLU A 312 -5.63 -2.54 -21.09
CA GLU A 312 -6.84 -1.78 -21.46
C GLU A 312 -6.63 -0.27 -21.38
N ILE A 313 -5.98 0.18 -20.31
CA ILE A 313 -5.65 1.60 -20.10
C ILE A 313 -4.68 2.08 -21.17
N LEU A 314 -3.58 1.35 -21.38
CA LEU A 314 -2.56 1.76 -22.34
C LEU A 314 -3.08 1.78 -23.78
N LYS A 315 -4.04 0.92 -24.15
CA LYS A 315 -4.70 1.01 -25.48
C LYS A 315 -5.32 2.37 -25.73
N GLN A 316 -5.92 3.00 -24.71
CA GLN A 316 -6.53 4.31 -24.85
C GLN A 316 -5.50 5.39 -25.16
N THR A 317 -4.37 5.38 -24.43
CA THR A 317 -3.26 6.33 -24.63
C THR A 317 -2.52 6.08 -25.93
N VAL A 318 -2.21 4.82 -26.26
CA VAL A 318 -1.51 4.44 -27.49
C VAL A 318 -2.27 4.91 -28.73
N SER A 319 -3.61 4.87 -28.71
CA SER A 319 -4.44 5.37 -29.81
C SER A 319 -4.28 6.87 -30.11
N ALA A 320 -3.71 7.63 -29.17
CA ALA A 320 -3.43 9.06 -29.29
C ALA A 320 -1.96 9.38 -29.60
N MET A 321 -1.06 8.39 -29.55
CA MET A 321 0.36 8.60 -29.82
C MET A 321 0.61 8.87 -31.30
N GLY A 322 1.47 9.84 -31.60
CA GLY A 322 2.06 10.01 -32.93
C GLY A 322 3.36 9.23 -33.11
N PRO A 323 3.96 9.28 -34.31
CA PRO A 323 5.12 8.46 -34.67
C PRO A 323 6.36 8.65 -33.78
N ASP A 324 6.51 9.83 -33.17
CA ASP A 324 7.62 10.22 -32.31
C ASP A 324 7.19 10.51 -30.86
N SER A 325 5.91 10.32 -30.53
CA SER A 325 5.41 10.38 -29.15
C SER A 325 6.12 9.36 -28.28
N ARG A 326 6.34 9.73 -27.02
CA ARG A 326 6.87 8.83 -25.98
C ARG A 326 5.79 8.59 -24.93
N LEU A 327 5.67 7.37 -24.47
CA LEU A 327 4.98 7.08 -23.21
C LEU A 327 6.07 6.77 -22.18
N ILE A 328 6.06 7.52 -21.08
CA ILE A 328 6.97 7.34 -19.96
C ILE A 328 6.16 6.81 -18.77
N VAL A 329 6.50 5.60 -18.31
CA VAL A 329 5.91 5.01 -17.10
C VAL A 329 6.91 5.13 -15.95
N CYS A 330 6.51 5.73 -14.84
CA CYS A 330 7.32 5.94 -13.66
C CYS A 330 6.75 5.17 -12.47
N ASP A 331 7.21 3.94 -12.27
CA ASP A 331 6.77 3.02 -11.21
C ASP A 331 7.97 2.31 -10.57
N MET A 332 7.74 1.51 -9.52
CA MET A 332 8.78 0.66 -8.94
C MET A 332 8.93 -0.63 -9.76
N LEU A 333 10.16 -1.13 -9.88
CA LEU A 333 10.42 -2.44 -10.45
C LEU A 333 10.63 -3.47 -9.35
N VAL A 334 9.95 -4.61 -9.49
CA VAL A 334 10.21 -5.78 -8.67
C VAL A 334 11.41 -6.53 -9.23
N PRO A 335 12.49 -6.72 -8.46
CA PRO A 335 13.62 -7.53 -8.89
C PRO A 335 13.19 -8.98 -9.13
N SER A 336 13.84 -9.65 -10.10
CA SER A 336 13.57 -11.07 -10.40
C SER A 336 13.85 -12.02 -9.23
N ARG A 337 14.58 -11.55 -8.20
CA ARG A 337 14.86 -12.31 -6.99
C ARG A 337 14.90 -11.40 -5.76
N VAL A 338 14.21 -11.84 -4.71
CA VAL A 338 14.31 -11.25 -3.37
C VAL A 338 15.65 -11.61 -2.73
N THR A 339 16.35 -10.60 -2.22
CA THR A 339 17.59 -10.78 -1.44
C THR A 339 17.30 -10.51 0.03
N VAL A 340 17.79 -11.37 0.92
CA VAL A 340 17.63 -11.19 2.37
C VAL A 340 18.41 -9.94 2.81
N GLY A 341 17.77 -9.09 3.63
CA GLY A 341 18.41 -7.90 4.19
C GLY A 341 18.36 -6.65 3.31
N VAL A 342 17.64 -6.67 2.18
CA VAL A 342 17.32 -5.44 1.42
C VAL A 342 16.15 -4.69 2.08
N PRO A 343 16.01 -3.37 1.85
CA PRO A 343 14.88 -2.60 2.37
C PRO A 343 13.52 -3.23 2.02
N MET A 344 12.66 -3.39 3.02
CA MET A 344 11.34 -4.02 2.87
C MET A 344 10.33 -3.14 2.10
N GLN A 345 10.65 -1.86 1.87
CA GLN A 345 9.72 -0.85 1.35
C GLN A 345 8.96 -1.29 0.08
N LEU A 346 9.68 -1.82 -0.92
CA LEU A 346 9.07 -2.29 -2.16
C LEU A 346 8.02 -3.38 -1.91
N TYR A 347 8.38 -4.42 -1.15
CA TYR A 347 7.51 -5.57 -0.91
C TYR A 347 6.34 -5.25 0.01
N TRP A 348 6.56 -4.35 0.97
CA TRP A 348 5.49 -3.82 1.81
C TRP A 348 4.48 -3.01 0.98
N LEU A 349 4.96 -2.17 0.05
CA LEU A 349 4.11 -1.41 -0.85
C LEU A 349 3.34 -2.34 -1.78
N ASP A 350 4.01 -3.31 -2.42
CA ASP A 350 3.37 -4.29 -3.31
C ASP A 350 2.25 -5.07 -2.61
N LEU A 351 2.50 -5.54 -1.39
CA LEU A 351 1.46 -6.19 -0.58
C LEU A 351 0.31 -5.24 -0.22
N SER A 352 0.60 -3.95 -0.01
CA SER A 352 -0.41 -2.94 0.25
C SER A 352 -1.26 -2.62 -0.99
N LEU A 353 -0.64 -2.61 -2.18
CA LEU A 353 -1.34 -2.42 -3.46
C LEU A 353 -2.28 -3.61 -3.75
N MET A 354 -1.89 -4.83 -3.41
CA MET A 354 -2.77 -6.00 -3.53
C MET A 354 -4.10 -5.80 -2.79
N LEU A 355 -4.10 -5.04 -1.67
CA LEU A 355 -5.32 -4.76 -0.90
C LEU A 355 -6.33 -3.93 -1.70
N ILE A 356 -5.87 -3.18 -2.70
CA ILE A 356 -6.69 -2.31 -3.56
C ILE A 356 -6.75 -2.79 -5.02
N SER A 357 -6.44 -4.08 -5.27
CA SER A 357 -6.38 -4.68 -6.61
C SER A 357 -5.24 -4.15 -7.50
N GLY A 358 -4.18 -3.64 -6.87
CA GLY A 358 -2.92 -3.24 -7.51
C GLY A 358 -1.79 -4.26 -7.37
N LYS A 359 -0.69 -4.00 -8.06
CA LYS A 359 0.50 -4.84 -8.13
C LYS A 359 1.72 -4.09 -8.69
N GLU A 360 2.85 -4.14 -7.97
CA GLU A 360 4.17 -3.80 -8.52
C GLU A 360 4.66 -4.90 -9.47
N LYS A 361 5.42 -4.52 -10.50
CA LYS A 361 5.70 -5.38 -11.66
C LYS A 361 7.18 -5.59 -11.88
N THR A 362 7.53 -6.76 -12.39
CA THR A 362 8.89 -6.97 -12.91
C THR A 362 9.06 -6.29 -14.27
N ILE A 363 10.30 -6.17 -14.73
CA ILE A 363 10.59 -5.63 -16.05
C ILE A 363 10.02 -6.51 -17.18
N GLU A 364 10.01 -7.83 -16.98
CA GLU A 364 9.43 -8.80 -17.92
C GLU A 364 7.92 -8.60 -18.07
N GLU A 365 7.22 -8.35 -16.96
CA GLU A 365 5.78 -8.04 -17.00
C GLU A 365 5.51 -6.73 -17.76
N PHE A 366 6.33 -5.70 -17.55
CA PHE A 366 6.23 -4.48 -18.34
C PHE A 366 6.49 -4.71 -19.83
N HIS A 367 7.47 -5.56 -20.20
CA HIS A 367 7.68 -5.96 -21.59
C HIS A 367 6.42 -6.60 -22.20
N GLU A 368 5.78 -7.54 -21.50
CA GLU A 368 4.55 -8.17 -21.95
C GLU A 368 3.40 -7.17 -22.13
N ILE A 369 3.24 -6.25 -21.18
CA ILE A 369 2.22 -5.20 -21.24
C ILE A 369 2.45 -4.28 -22.45
N PHE A 370 3.66 -3.78 -22.64
CA PHE A 370 4.00 -2.89 -23.75
C PHE A 370 3.87 -3.59 -25.10
N ASP A 371 4.33 -4.84 -25.21
CA ASP A 371 4.22 -5.64 -26.41
C ASP A 371 2.76 -5.85 -26.83
N ALA A 372 1.86 -6.08 -25.88
CA ALA A 372 0.44 -6.29 -26.12
C ALA A 372 -0.29 -5.06 -26.68
N VAL A 373 0.29 -3.86 -26.51
CA VAL A 373 -0.26 -2.59 -27.04
C VAL A 373 0.60 -1.99 -28.15
N GLY A 374 1.55 -2.75 -28.70
CA GLY A 374 2.37 -2.29 -29.82
C GLY A 374 3.42 -1.25 -29.45
N LEU A 375 3.85 -1.21 -28.18
CA LEU A 375 4.94 -0.36 -27.70
C LEU A 375 6.23 -1.18 -27.57
N GLU A 376 7.37 -0.53 -27.83
CA GLU A 376 8.70 -1.03 -27.49
C GLU A 376 9.28 -0.25 -26.32
N LEU A 377 9.94 -0.94 -25.40
CA LEU A 377 10.75 -0.31 -24.35
C LEU A 377 12.07 0.15 -24.97
N VAL A 378 12.32 1.46 -24.95
CA VAL A 378 13.51 2.10 -25.50
C VAL A 378 14.63 2.13 -24.47
N LYS A 379 14.31 2.57 -23.24
CA LYS A 379 15.31 2.75 -22.18
C LYS A 379 14.69 2.78 -20.79
N VAL A 380 15.43 2.28 -19.81
CA VAL A 380 15.13 2.37 -18.38
C VAL A 380 16.03 3.45 -17.76
N TYR A 381 15.43 4.36 -16.99
CA TYR A 381 16.12 5.42 -16.25
C TYR A 381 15.87 5.21 -14.75
N PRO A 382 16.83 4.62 -14.01
CA PRO A 382 16.65 4.36 -12.59
C PRO A 382 16.74 5.64 -11.76
N SER A 383 16.02 5.66 -10.64
CA SER A 383 16.21 6.62 -9.56
C SER A 383 17.53 6.36 -8.83
N ASP A 384 18.17 7.41 -8.31
CA ASP A 384 19.33 7.28 -7.41
C ASP A 384 18.94 6.70 -6.03
N VAL A 385 17.64 6.67 -5.72
CA VAL A 385 17.08 6.18 -4.46
C VAL A 385 15.94 5.19 -4.71
N GLY A 386 16.02 4.03 -4.08
CA GLY A 386 14.97 3.00 -4.14
C GLY A 386 14.88 2.29 -5.49
N GLU A 387 13.78 1.58 -5.70
CA GLU A 387 13.54 0.73 -6.88
C GLU A 387 12.68 1.43 -7.95
N THR A 388 12.49 2.75 -7.84
CA THR A 388 11.72 3.54 -8.81
C THR A 388 12.52 3.72 -10.09
N VAL A 389 11.84 3.58 -11.24
CA VAL A 389 12.43 3.83 -12.55
C VAL A 389 11.47 4.61 -13.44
N MET A 390 11.99 5.24 -14.48
CA MET A 390 11.20 5.65 -15.64
C MET A 390 11.48 4.75 -16.84
N LEU A 391 10.43 4.18 -17.40
CA LEU A 391 10.43 3.33 -18.60
C LEU A 391 10.04 4.19 -19.80
N GLU A 392 10.99 4.50 -20.68
CA GLU A 392 10.71 5.18 -21.95
C GLU A 392 10.24 4.18 -22.98
N THR A 393 9.04 4.40 -23.52
CA THR A 393 8.45 3.55 -24.56
C THR A 393 8.03 4.35 -25.79
N ARG A 394 7.97 3.68 -26.94
CA ARG A 394 7.54 4.25 -28.24
C ARG A 394 6.72 3.24 -29.02
N LEU A 395 5.96 3.72 -30.01
CA LEU A 395 5.27 2.84 -30.96
C LEU A 395 6.29 1.97 -31.71
N LYS A 396 6.05 0.66 -31.75
CA LYS A 396 6.83 -0.27 -32.59
C LYS A 396 6.75 0.18 -34.04
N ARG A 397 7.91 0.27 -34.69
CA ARG A 397 7.95 0.51 -36.14
C ARG A 397 7.41 -0.73 -36.86
N THR A 398 6.27 -0.60 -37.54
CA THR A 398 5.85 -1.58 -38.54
C THR A 398 6.77 -1.47 -39.74
N ASP A 399 7.71 -2.41 -39.89
CA ASP A 399 8.48 -2.57 -41.13
C ASP A 399 7.54 -3.02 -42.26
N VAL A 400 6.94 -2.07 -42.97
CA VAL A 400 6.13 -2.33 -44.19
C VAL A 400 7.02 -2.80 -45.37
N SER A 401 8.34 -2.89 -45.17
CA SER A 401 9.32 -3.19 -46.22
C SER A 401 9.60 -4.69 -46.44
N ARG A 402 9.01 -5.60 -45.65
CA ARG A 402 9.27 -7.06 -45.78
C ARG A 402 8.23 -7.88 -46.56
N GLU A 403 7.08 -7.33 -46.93
CA GLU A 403 6.04 -8.08 -47.67
C GLU A 403 6.01 -7.83 -49.18
N VAL A 404 6.86 -6.96 -49.73
CA VAL A 404 6.98 -6.75 -51.20
C VAL A 404 8.32 -7.27 -51.70
N ARG A 405 8.49 -8.60 -51.70
CA ARG A 405 9.49 -9.33 -52.48
C ARG A 405 9.26 -10.82 -52.29
N ASN A 406 8.25 -11.39 -52.95
CA ASN A 406 8.27 -12.81 -53.34
C ASN A 406 7.16 -13.12 -54.35
N ASP A 407 7.31 -12.54 -55.53
CA ASP A 407 6.56 -12.84 -56.73
C ASP A 407 7.56 -12.89 -57.90
N GLY A 408 8.20 -14.07 -58.02
CA GLY A 408 9.11 -14.44 -59.10
C GLY A 408 9.95 -15.68 -58.77
N GLY A 409 9.43 -16.89 -59.02
CA GLY A 409 10.18 -18.16 -58.84
C GLY A 409 11.17 -18.48 -59.97
N PRO A 410 11.53 -19.75 -60.22
CA PRO A 410 11.89 -20.83 -59.31
C PRO A 410 13.38 -21.24 -59.50
N GLY A 411 14.05 -21.68 -58.42
CA GLY A 411 15.43 -22.18 -58.47
C GLY A 411 15.62 -23.35 -57.52
N ILE A 412 15.78 -24.54 -58.09
CA ILE A 412 15.96 -25.83 -57.44
C ILE A 412 17.31 -25.87 -56.69
N GLY A 413 17.32 -26.34 -55.44
CA GLY A 413 18.53 -26.57 -54.67
C GLY A 413 18.26 -27.37 -53.39
N VAL A 414 18.57 -28.66 -53.43
CA VAL A 414 18.31 -29.71 -52.44
C VAL A 414 19.23 -29.56 -51.21
N GLY A 415 18.71 -29.82 -50.00
CA GLY A 415 19.53 -30.06 -48.80
C GLY A 415 18.77 -29.85 -47.49
N GLY A 416 18.10 -30.90 -46.99
CA GLY A 416 17.28 -30.82 -45.79
C GLY A 416 18.07 -30.90 -44.48
N VAL A 417 17.47 -30.39 -43.40
CA VAL A 417 17.43 -31.03 -42.08
C VAL A 417 16.10 -30.63 -41.42
N ILE A 418 15.23 -31.63 -41.22
CA ILE A 418 14.03 -31.56 -40.41
C ILE A 418 14.46 -31.80 -38.94
N LYS A 419 14.10 -30.90 -38.03
CA LYS A 419 13.92 -31.25 -36.62
C LYS A 419 12.59 -30.70 -36.09
N THR A 420 11.86 -31.63 -35.54
CA THR A 420 10.44 -31.67 -35.25
C THR A 420 10.13 -30.99 -33.91
N LEU A 421 9.11 -30.12 -33.89
CA LEU A 421 8.38 -29.75 -32.67
C LEU A 421 7.19 -30.71 -32.52
N SER A 422 7.19 -31.56 -31.49
CA SER A 422 6.06 -32.44 -31.18
C SER A 422 5.10 -31.77 -30.20
N ARG A 423 3.89 -31.51 -30.71
CA ARG A 423 2.64 -31.25 -30.00
C ARG A 423 2.39 -32.29 -28.89
N TRP A 424 1.91 -31.81 -27.75
CA TRP A 424 1.06 -32.59 -26.86
C TRP A 424 -0.38 -32.53 -27.36
N SER A 425 -0.97 -33.71 -27.58
CA SER A 425 -2.36 -33.93 -27.92
C SER A 425 -3.15 -34.28 -26.66
N VAL A 426 -4.17 -33.48 -26.33
CA VAL A 426 -5.22 -33.87 -25.39
C VAL A 426 -6.37 -34.48 -26.19
N THR A 427 -6.61 -35.77 -25.96
CA THR A 427 -7.81 -36.50 -26.35
C THR A 427 -8.98 -36.09 -25.46
N GLY A 428 -10.06 -35.59 -26.05
CA GLY A 428 -11.32 -35.31 -25.37
C GLY A 428 -12.48 -35.49 -26.35
N VAL A 429 -13.31 -36.47 -26.05
CA VAL A 429 -14.40 -37.05 -26.86
C VAL A 429 -15.46 -36.01 -27.23
N VAL A 430 -15.86 -35.99 -28.51
CA VAL A 430 -17.02 -35.22 -29.01
C VAL A 430 -17.95 -36.16 -29.76
N GLU A 431 -19.18 -36.28 -29.29
CA GLU A 431 -20.42 -36.57 -30.06
C GLU A 431 -21.63 -36.22 -29.16
N PRO A 432 -22.85 -35.95 -29.69
CA PRO A 432 -23.33 -36.30 -31.03
C PRO A 432 -24.09 -35.19 -31.80
N CYS A 433 -24.28 -35.43 -33.09
CA CYS A 433 -25.16 -34.67 -33.98
C CYS A 433 -26.56 -35.32 -34.02
N ARG A 434 -27.65 -34.57 -33.82
CA ARG A 434 -28.96 -34.84 -34.46
C ARG A 434 -29.71 -33.53 -34.73
N ARG A 435 -30.04 -33.30 -36.01
CA ARG A 435 -30.98 -32.30 -36.52
C ARG A 435 -32.41 -32.85 -36.50
N GLY A 436 -33.39 -31.99 -36.20
CA GLY A 436 -34.82 -32.26 -36.36
C GLY A 436 -35.70 -30.99 -36.33
N HIS A 437 -35.98 -30.46 -37.52
CA HIS A 437 -37.20 -29.79 -38.02
C HIS A 437 -38.03 -28.76 -37.19
N LEU A 438 -38.01 -27.49 -37.70
CA LEU A 438 -39.11 -26.51 -38.02
C LEU A 438 -40.01 -25.91 -36.89
N PRO A 439 -40.73 -24.78 -37.13
CA PRO A 439 -40.50 -23.57 -37.95
C PRO A 439 -40.80 -22.22 -37.21
N THR A 440 -40.60 -21.13 -37.94
CA THR A 440 -40.82 -19.68 -37.68
C THR A 440 -42.19 -19.23 -37.14
N LYS A 441 -42.21 -18.20 -36.29
CA LYS A 441 -43.03 -16.95 -36.47
C LYS A 441 -42.79 -15.87 -35.39
N GLU A 442 -42.61 -14.65 -35.90
CA GLU A 442 -43.07 -13.33 -35.39
C GLU A 442 -42.92 -12.95 -33.91
N ILE A 443 -42.10 -11.92 -33.63
CA ILE A 443 -42.26 -11.06 -32.46
C ILE A 443 -42.49 -9.62 -32.94
N ASP A 444 -43.70 -9.15 -32.67
CA ASP A 444 -44.20 -7.80 -32.90
C ASP A 444 -43.80 -6.84 -31.77
N ARG A 445 -43.82 -5.55 -32.09
CA ARG A 445 -43.23 -4.42 -31.38
C ARG A 445 -44.12 -3.90 -30.23
N ARG A 446 -43.60 -3.93 -28.99
CA ARG A 446 -43.79 -2.96 -27.86
C ARG A 446 -45.26 -2.70 -27.39
N PRO A 447 -45.52 -1.87 -26.35
CA PRO A 447 -44.87 -1.66 -25.04
C PRO A 447 -45.89 -1.71 -23.86
N VAL A 448 -45.55 -2.17 -22.65
CA VAL A 448 -46.33 -1.79 -21.45
C VAL A 448 -45.45 -1.66 -20.19
N ARG A 449 -45.82 -0.67 -19.39
CA ARG A 449 -45.25 -0.14 -18.15
C ARG A 449 -46.10 -0.61 -16.94
N TYR A 450 -45.44 -0.77 -15.78
CA TYR A 450 -45.92 -0.77 -14.38
C TYR A 450 -46.76 -1.93 -13.79
N GLY A 451 -46.43 -2.30 -12.54
CA GLY A 451 -47.36 -2.95 -11.61
C GLY A 451 -46.72 -3.53 -10.34
N CYS A 452 -46.76 -2.79 -9.22
CA CYS A 452 -46.67 -3.31 -7.85
C CYS A 452 -47.78 -4.34 -7.55
N TYR A 453 -47.52 -5.27 -6.64
CA TYR A 453 -48.58 -6.01 -5.94
C TYR A 453 -48.26 -6.21 -4.45
N SER A 454 -49.16 -5.67 -3.63
CA SER A 454 -49.46 -6.00 -2.24
C SER A 454 -50.77 -6.80 -2.19
N ARG A 455 -50.92 -7.75 -1.26
CA ARG A 455 -52.19 -8.24 -0.62
C ARG A 455 -51.78 -9.19 0.52
N ASP A 456 -52.46 -9.36 1.66
CA ASP A 456 -53.54 -8.69 2.38
C ASP A 456 -53.56 -9.33 3.81
N LEU A 457 -54.00 -8.57 4.82
CA LEU A 457 -54.26 -9.01 6.22
C LEU A 457 -55.64 -9.70 6.36
N PRO A 458 -55.97 -10.25 7.55
CA PRO A 458 -56.98 -9.53 8.36
C PRO A 458 -56.71 -9.46 9.88
N HIS A 459 -57.32 -8.42 10.47
CA HIS A 459 -57.49 -8.00 11.88
C HIS A 459 -57.95 -9.11 12.85
N GLY A 460 -57.83 -9.05 14.17
CA GLY A 460 -57.34 -8.06 15.14
C GLY A 460 -57.79 -8.49 16.55
N ASP A 461 -57.08 -8.11 17.61
CA ASP A 461 -57.68 -7.75 18.91
C ASP A 461 -56.63 -7.14 19.86
N THR A 462 -57.08 -6.08 20.53
CA THR A 462 -56.36 -5.18 21.44
C THR A 462 -56.41 -5.64 22.89
N GLN A 463 -55.31 -5.49 23.65
CA GLN A 463 -55.41 -5.09 25.07
C GLN A 463 -54.11 -4.47 25.64
N GLN A 464 -54.29 -3.43 26.46
CA GLN A 464 -53.32 -2.53 27.09
C GLN A 464 -52.83 -3.05 28.47
N TRP A 465 -51.53 -2.80 28.80
CA TRP A 465 -50.87 -2.26 30.05
C TRP A 465 -51.38 -2.69 31.48
N PRO A 466 -50.69 -2.45 32.64
CA PRO A 466 -49.38 -1.82 32.97
C PRO A 466 -48.53 -2.48 34.14
N PHE A 467 -47.36 -1.88 34.45
CA PHE A 467 -46.62 -1.73 35.75
C PHE A 467 -46.70 -2.78 36.89
N ALA A 468 -45.53 -3.17 37.46
CA ALA A 468 -45.17 -2.91 38.88
C ALA A 468 -43.77 -3.44 39.29
N LEU A 469 -43.04 -2.61 40.04
CA LEU A 469 -41.92 -2.93 40.94
C LEU A 469 -42.44 -3.66 42.20
N SER A 470 -41.69 -4.62 42.76
CA SER A 470 -41.04 -4.49 44.10
C SER A 470 -40.56 -5.83 44.72
N THR A 471 -39.49 -5.69 45.51
CA THR A 471 -39.12 -6.42 46.76
C THR A 471 -38.59 -7.88 46.74
N ALA A 472 -37.34 -8.01 47.21
CA ALA A 472 -36.58 -9.18 47.66
C ALA A 472 -37.16 -9.81 48.98
N PRO A 473 -36.45 -10.62 49.82
CA PRO A 473 -35.21 -11.43 49.70
C PRO A 473 -35.30 -12.85 50.36
N SER A 474 -34.26 -13.69 50.22
CA SER A 474 -33.91 -14.77 51.20
C SER A 474 -32.46 -15.26 50.97
N LEU A 475 -31.45 -14.84 51.77
CA LEU A 475 -30.95 -15.44 53.04
C LEU A 475 -30.22 -16.81 52.83
N LEU A 476 -28.89 -16.89 52.70
CA LEU A 476 -27.78 -16.95 53.72
C LEU A 476 -27.66 -18.32 54.45
N PRO A 477 -26.57 -18.68 55.20
CA PRO A 477 -25.13 -18.30 55.22
C PRO A 477 -24.11 -19.46 55.56
N TRP A 478 -22.81 -19.13 55.71
CA TRP A 478 -21.70 -19.62 56.62
C TRP A 478 -20.37 -19.78 55.83
N LYS A 479 -19.29 -19.01 56.00
CA LYS A 479 -18.37 -18.67 57.14
C LYS A 479 -17.40 -19.78 57.61
N ASN A 480 -16.12 -19.34 57.69
CA ASN A 480 -14.92 -19.84 58.40
C ASN A 480 -14.01 -20.78 57.57
N LEU A 481 -12.70 -20.53 57.46
CA LEU A 481 -11.76 -20.25 58.57
C LEU A 481 -10.67 -19.19 58.25
N PHE A 482 -10.43 -18.37 59.29
CA PHE A 482 -9.28 -17.52 59.62
C PHE A 482 -7.92 -18.08 59.17
N GLY A 483 -6.95 -17.27 58.71
CA GLY A 483 -6.21 -16.25 59.49
C GLY A 483 -4.80 -16.81 59.73
N THR A 484 -3.72 -16.14 59.29
CA THR A 484 -2.99 -15.17 60.11
C THR A 484 -2.22 -14.19 59.24
N GLY A 485 -2.36 -12.90 59.54
CA GLY A 485 -1.30 -11.92 59.29
C GLY A 485 -0.47 -11.75 60.56
N VAL A 486 0.82 -11.51 60.40
CA VAL A 486 1.64 -10.76 61.36
C VAL A 486 2.53 -9.83 60.55
N ALA A 487 2.54 -8.56 60.94
CA ALA A 487 3.42 -7.52 60.45
C ALA A 487 4.42 -7.11 61.53
N VAL A 488 5.54 -6.53 61.06
CA VAL A 488 6.48 -5.57 61.70
C VAL A 488 7.64 -6.11 62.53
N ALA A 489 8.85 -5.92 62.00
CA ALA A 489 10.05 -5.23 62.54
C ALA A 489 11.25 -5.67 61.66
N GLY A 490 12.04 -4.83 60.99
CA GLY A 490 12.74 -3.65 61.48
C GLY A 490 14.11 -4.06 62.04
N THR A 491 15.18 -4.00 61.21
CA THR A 491 16.52 -3.43 61.48
C THR A 491 17.66 -4.06 60.63
N THR A 492 18.35 -3.17 59.90
CA THR A 492 19.82 -3.06 59.70
C THR A 492 20.67 -4.22 59.16
N GLY A 493 21.37 -3.94 58.05
CA GLY A 493 22.84 -3.95 58.03
C GLY A 493 23.55 -5.04 57.21
N GLY A 494 24.37 -4.58 56.24
CA GLY A 494 25.72 -5.12 56.06
C GLY A 494 25.96 -6.16 54.97
N SER A 495 26.55 -5.70 53.86
CA SER A 495 27.78 -6.19 53.21
C SER A 495 28.05 -7.70 53.02
N GLY A 496 28.53 -8.05 51.83
CA GLY A 496 29.52 -9.12 51.64
C GLY A 496 29.16 -10.13 50.55
N GLY A 497 29.96 -10.17 49.50
CA GLY A 497 29.79 -11.07 48.36
C GLY A 497 30.50 -12.42 48.50
N LEU A 498 30.61 -13.03 47.30
CA LEU A 498 31.44 -14.15 46.88
C LEU A 498 30.91 -15.58 47.06
N SER A 499 30.69 -16.17 45.88
CA SER A 499 31.20 -17.44 45.38
C SER A 499 30.57 -18.77 45.83
N SER A 500 30.01 -19.43 44.81
CA SER A 500 30.12 -20.85 44.44
C SER A 500 29.89 -21.91 45.52
N LEU A 501 28.91 -22.77 45.26
CA LEU A 501 29.11 -24.22 45.27
C LEU A 501 27.97 -24.93 44.51
N ASP A 502 28.41 -25.95 43.78
CA ASP A 502 27.69 -26.95 43.00
C ASP A 502 26.53 -27.63 43.73
N GLY A 503 25.56 -28.13 42.96
CA GLY A 503 24.53 -29.04 43.47
C GLY A 503 23.36 -29.25 42.52
N GLN A 504 23.54 -30.16 41.56
CA GLN A 504 22.48 -30.79 40.77
C GLN A 504 21.40 -31.42 41.66
N GLU A 505 20.21 -31.59 41.05
CA GLU A 505 19.04 -32.35 41.52
C GLU A 505 18.08 -31.64 42.46
N ARG A 506 17.09 -30.96 41.85
CA ARG A 506 15.65 -31.04 42.15
C ARG A 506 14.90 -30.04 41.28
N TYR A 507 14.27 -30.49 40.21
CA TYR A 507 13.01 -29.95 39.66
C TYR A 507 12.51 -30.87 38.53
N CYS A 508 12.06 -32.06 38.90
CA CYS A 508 11.06 -32.79 38.13
C CYS A 508 9.73 -32.54 38.84
N LEU A 509 8.90 -31.65 38.28
CA LEU A 509 7.43 -31.67 38.37
C LEU A 509 6.90 -30.45 37.59
N LEU A 510 5.84 -30.70 36.82
CA LEU A 510 5.06 -29.75 36.02
C LEU A 510 5.49 -29.48 34.56
N ILE A 511 5.79 -30.52 33.79
CA ILE A 511 5.41 -30.60 32.37
C ILE A 511 4.78 -31.97 32.10
N GLN A 512 3.48 -32.06 32.31
CA GLN A 512 2.60 -33.04 31.66
C GLN A 512 1.23 -32.37 31.51
N ASN A 513 0.95 -31.89 30.30
CA ASN A 513 -0.36 -31.99 29.65
C ASN A 513 -0.24 -31.41 28.23
N ILE A 514 0.20 -32.26 27.31
CA ILE A 514 -0.11 -32.16 25.88
C ILE A 514 -0.95 -33.40 25.54
N ALA A 515 -1.91 -33.19 24.64
CA ALA A 515 -2.66 -34.17 23.86
C ALA A 515 -3.88 -34.85 24.51
N GLY A 516 -5.05 -34.38 24.08
CA GLY A 516 -6.28 -35.17 24.10
C GLY A 516 -7.50 -34.31 23.82
N LEU A 517 -7.89 -34.17 22.54
CA LEU A 517 -9.26 -34.32 22.03
C LEU A 517 -9.41 -33.69 20.64
N VAL A 518 -9.12 -34.51 19.61
CA VAL A 518 -9.95 -34.60 18.42
C VAL A 518 -11.09 -35.54 18.78
N THR A 519 -12.33 -35.04 18.74
CA THR A 519 -13.55 -35.76 18.37
C THR A 519 -14.48 -34.79 17.71
#